data_AF-X1EZZ4-F1
#
_entry.id   AF-X1EZZ4-F1
#
_cell.length_a   1.000
_cell.length_b   1.000
_cell.length_c   1.000
_cell.angle_alpha   90.00
_cell.angle_beta   90.00
_cell.angle_gamma   90.00
#
_symmetry.space_group_name_H-M   'P 1'
#
loop_
_entity.id
_entity.type
_entity.pdbx_description
1 polymer ?
#
loop_
_entity_poly.entity_id
_entity_poly.type
_entity_poly.pdbx_seq_one_letter_code
_entity_poly.pdbx_strand_id
1 'polypeptide(L)'
;YNGKLHKELSEILSKLSQQDDKKAFIFSTTGSKTYSSMAHERFRPMLEEKGFEIIGEFSCLGFDTALTKEGINKGRPNKQDIKDAEDFIVNIIKK
;
A
#
# COMPACT_ATOMS: atom_id res chain seq x y z
N TYR A 1 9.82 -4.56 -4.36
CA TYR A 1 9.41 -4.58 -5.79
C TYR A 1 9.66 -3.27 -6.52
N ASN A 2 10.65 -2.45 -6.13
CA ASN A 2 11.08 -1.23 -6.85
C ASN A 2 9.92 -0.31 -7.30
N GLY A 3 8.95 -0.07 -6.41
CA GLY A 3 7.77 0.76 -6.70
C GLY A 3 6.74 0.14 -7.64
N LYS A 4 6.71 -1.19 -7.78
CA LYS A 4 5.73 -1.95 -8.58
C LYS A 4 4.92 -2.93 -7.73
N LEU A 5 3.76 -3.34 -8.24
CA LEU A 5 2.94 -4.41 -7.64
C LEU A 5 3.71 -5.72 -7.67
N HIS A 6 3.44 -6.58 -6.68
CA HIS A 6 3.76 -7.98 -6.84
C HIS A 6 3.00 -8.55 -8.04
N LYS A 7 3.63 -9.46 -8.79
CA LYS A 7 3.03 -10.06 -9.99
C LYS A 7 1.66 -10.66 -9.72
N GLU A 8 1.50 -11.36 -8.59
CA GLU A 8 0.23 -11.98 -8.19
C GLU A 8 -0.88 -10.94 -7.97
N LEU A 9 -0.58 -9.78 -7.37
CA LEU A 9 -1.56 -8.73 -7.19
C LEU A 9 -1.99 -8.13 -8.53
N SER A 10 -1.04 -7.94 -9.46
CA SER A 10 -1.36 -7.52 -10.83
C SER A 10 -2.26 -8.53 -11.55
N GLU A 11 -2.03 -9.83 -11.35
CA GLU A 11 -2.87 -10.89 -11.91
C GLU A 11 -4.26 -10.96 -11.29
N ILE A 12 -4.38 -10.68 -9.99
CA ILE A 12 -5.68 -10.56 -9.33
C ILE A 12 -6.46 -9.37 -9.91
N LEU A 13 -5.81 -8.21 -10.02
CA LEU A 13 -6.44 -7.01 -10.59
C LEU A 13 -6.89 -7.22 -12.03
N SER A 14 -6.08 -7.89 -12.86
CA SER A 14 -6.45 -8.13 -14.26
C SER A 14 -7.69 -9.02 -14.41
N LYS A 15 -7.85 -10.01 -13.52
CA LYS A 15 -9.00 -10.94 -13.49
C LYS A 15 -10.23 -10.39 -12.78
N LEU A 16 -10.09 -9.30 -12.04
CA LEU A 16 -11.18 -8.69 -11.29
C LEU A 16 -12.21 -8.09 -12.26
N SER A 17 -13.49 -8.41 -12.06
CA SER A 17 -14.60 -7.75 -12.77
C SER A 17 -14.69 -6.28 -12.34
N GLN A 18 -15.53 -5.49 -13.02
CA GLN A 18 -15.85 -4.14 -12.53
C GLN A 18 -16.41 -4.20 -11.10
N GLN A 19 -16.00 -3.23 -10.30
CA GLN A 19 -16.27 -3.07 -8.88
C GLN A 19 -16.89 -1.69 -8.62
N ASP A 20 -17.75 -1.24 -9.55
CA ASP A 20 -18.44 0.05 -9.47
C ASP A 20 -19.08 0.23 -8.08
N ASP A 21 -18.95 1.46 -7.56
CA ASP A 21 -19.46 1.90 -6.25
C ASP A 21 -18.86 1.19 -5.02
N LYS A 22 -17.76 0.43 -5.18
CA LYS A 22 -17.05 -0.15 -4.04
C LYS A 22 -15.94 0.78 -3.55
N LYS A 23 -15.92 1.03 -2.24
CA LYS A 23 -14.81 1.72 -1.58
C LYS A 23 -13.61 0.78 -1.44
N ALA A 24 -12.41 1.31 -1.67
CA ALA A 24 -11.15 0.63 -1.42
C ALA A 24 -10.08 1.59 -0.85
N PHE A 25 -9.05 1.03 -0.23
CA PHE A 25 -7.90 1.79 0.24
C PHE A 25 -6.60 1.06 -0.13
N ILE A 26 -5.51 1.81 -0.24
CA ILE A 26 -4.18 1.25 -0.55
C ILE A 26 -3.36 1.21 0.75
N PHE A 27 -2.77 0.06 1.06
CA PHE A 27 -1.99 -0.12 2.28
C PHE A 27 -0.69 -0.86 1.96
N SER A 28 0.46 -0.36 2.43
CA SER A 28 1.73 -1.03 2.20
C SER A 28 2.76 -0.82 3.31
N THR A 29 3.78 -1.66 3.31
CA THR A 29 5.07 -1.43 3.97
C THR A 29 6.15 -1.26 2.92
N THR A 30 7.21 -0.51 3.22
CA THR A 30 8.32 -0.31 2.28
C THR A 30 9.66 -0.15 2.99
N GLY A 31 10.75 -0.55 2.34
CA GLY A 31 12.10 -0.14 2.76
C GLY A 31 12.36 1.36 2.56
N SER A 32 11.68 1.99 1.59
CA SER A 32 11.81 3.43 1.29
C SER A 32 10.47 4.05 0.91
N LYS A 33 10.13 5.19 1.55
CA LYS A 33 8.88 5.92 1.27
C LYS A 33 8.78 6.41 -0.18
N THR A 34 9.90 6.63 -0.86
CA THR A 34 9.91 6.95 -2.30
C THR A 34 9.28 5.81 -3.11
N TYR A 35 9.63 4.56 -2.80
CA TYR A 35 9.06 3.42 -3.52
C TYR A 35 7.58 3.19 -3.21
N SER A 36 7.12 3.46 -1.99
CA SER A 36 5.67 3.39 -1.71
C SER A 36 4.91 4.49 -2.44
N SER A 37 5.44 5.72 -2.53
CA SER A 37 4.80 6.78 -3.34
C SER A 37 4.66 6.36 -4.80
N MET A 38 5.75 5.90 -5.41
CA MET A 38 5.74 5.41 -6.80
C MET A 38 4.78 4.23 -7.01
N ALA A 39 4.68 3.34 -6.02
CA ALA A 39 3.77 2.21 -6.06
C ALA A 39 2.31 2.69 -6.00
N HIS A 40 1.97 3.53 -5.04
CA HIS A 40 0.62 4.06 -4.84
C HIS A 40 0.15 4.88 -6.05
N GLU A 41 1.02 5.75 -6.59
CA GLU A 41 0.77 6.52 -7.82
C GLU A 41 0.44 5.64 -9.03
N ARG A 42 1.00 4.43 -9.10
CA ARG A 42 0.70 3.46 -10.15
C ARG A 42 -0.58 2.68 -9.88
N PHE A 43 -0.89 2.39 -8.61
CA PHE A 43 -1.95 1.45 -8.26
C PHE A 43 -3.31 2.13 -8.16
N ARG A 44 -3.36 3.37 -7.69
CA ARG A 44 -4.58 4.18 -7.65
C ARG A 44 -5.33 4.14 -8.98
N PRO A 45 -4.75 4.53 -10.13
CA PRO A 45 -5.49 4.56 -11.38
C PRO A 45 -5.95 3.17 -11.84
N MET A 46 -5.19 2.11 -11.54
CA MET A 46 -5.59 0.73 -11.89
C MET A 46 -6.82 0.27 -11.09
N LEU A 47 -6.95 0.71 -9.84
CA LEU A 47 -8.13 0.42 -9.02
C LEU A 47 -9.32 1.29 -9.43
N GLU A 48 -9.09 2.56 -9.73
CA GLU A 48 -10.13 3.47 -10.24
C GLU A 48 -10.68 3.00 -11.59
N GLU A 49 -9.84 2.47 -12.50
CA GLU A 49 -10.28 1.86 -13.76
C GLU A 49 -11.16 0.61 -13.56
N LYS A 50 -11.05 -0.03 -12.38
CA LYS A 50 -11.91 -1.14 -11.96
C LYS A 50 -13.18 -0.68 -11.24
N GLY A 51 -13.46 0.61 -11.19
CA GLY A 51 -14.66 1.17 -10.57
C GLY A 51 -14.58 1.40 -9.06
N PHE A 52 -13.40 1.22 -8.45
CA PHE A 52 -13.24 1.48 -7.02
C PHE A 52 -13.17 2.98 -6.70
N GLU A 53 -13.85 3.38 -5.62
CA GLU A 53 -13.63 4.66 -4.96
C GLU A 53 -12.47 4.54 -3.96
N ILE A 54 -11.33 5.18 -4.24
CA ILE A 54 -10.17 5.15 -3.34
C ILE A 54 -10.31 6.15 -2.19
N ILE A 55 -10.66 5.65 -1.01
CA ILE A 55 -11.00 6.46 0.18
C ILE A 55 -9.78 6.83 1.06
N GLY A 56 -8.63 6.20 0.82
CA GLY A 56 -7.40 6.51 1.54
C GLY A 56 -6.21 5.64 1.14
N GLU A 57 -5.02 6.10 1.51
CA GLU A 57 -3.75 5.44 1.22
C GLU A 57 -2.83 5.55 2.43
N PHE A 58 -2.13 4.46 2.76
CA PHE A 58 -1.20 4.40 3.88
C PHE A 58 0.06 3.60 3.55
N SER A 59 1.21 4.12 3.97
CA SER A 59 2.44 3.34 4.00
C SER A 59 3.32 3.69 5.18
N CYS A 60 3.96 2.67 5.74
CA CYS A 60 4.99 2.82 6.77
C CYS A 60 6.31 2.15 6.35
N LEU A 61 7.38 2.42 7.12
CA LEU A 61 8.65 1.76 6.91
C LEU A 61 8.59 0.34 7.47
N GLY A 62 9.09 -0.62 6.71
CA GLY A 62 9.28 -2.01 7.14
C GLY A 62 10.74 -2.42 7.07
N PHE A 63 11.12 -3.42 7.85
CA PHE A 63 12.40 -4.08 7.74
C PHE A 63 12.61 -4.61 6.32
N ASP A 64 13.73 -4.24 5.71
CA ASP A 64 14.03 -4.54 4.31
C ASP A 64 15.49 -4.95 4.16
N THR A 65 15.74 -6.08 3.52
CA THR A 65 17.07 -6.65 3.28
C THR A 65 17.53 -6.55 1.83
N ALA A 66 16.83 -5.79 0.98
CA ALA A 66 17.15 -5.67 -0.43
C ALA A 66 18.47 -4.92 -0.70
N LEU A 67 18.87 -4.00 0.18
CA LEU A 67 20.10 -3.22 0.05
C LEU A 67 21.28 -3.78 0.84
N THR A 68 21.04 -4.34 2.03
CA THR A 68 22.08 -4.86 2.93
C THR A 68 21.63 -6.16 3.57
N LYS A 69 22.58 -7.07 3.85
CA LYS A 69 22.28 -8.37 4.48
C LYS A 69 21.77 -8.21 5.90
N GLU A 70 22.26 -7.19 6.59
CA GLU A 70 21.84 -6.82 7.94
C GLU A 70 20.46 -6.16 7.96
N GLY A 71 20.00 -5.68 6.81
CA GLY A 71 18.74 -4.98 6.60
C GLY A 71 18.70 -3.54 7.12
N ILE A 72 17.84 -2.74 6.50
CA ILE A 72 17.49 -1.38 6.88
C ILE A 72 16.17 -1.35 7.66
N ASN A 73 15.86 -0.21 8.30
CA ASN A 73 14.65 -0.02 9.11
C ASN A 73 14.46 -1.10 10.19
N LYS A 74 15.54 -1.53 10.83
CA LYS A 74 15.50 -2.50 11.93
C LYS A 74 14.52 -2.06 13.01
N GLY A 75 13.73 -3.03 13.49
CA GLY A 75 12.68 -2.78 14.48
C GLY A 75 11.43 -2.13 13.90
N ARG A 76 11.30 -1.97 12.58
CA ARG A 76 10.10 -1.45 11.91
C ARG A 76 9.39 -2.58 11.11
N PRO A 77 8.05 -2.61 11.02
CA PRO A 77 7.12 -1.69 11.68
C PRO A 77 7.18 -1.81 13.22
N ASN A 78 7.12 -0.68 13.92
CA ASN A 78 7.15 -0.58 15.39
C ASN A 78 5.79 -0.15 15.95
N LYS A 79 5.71 0.06 17.27
CA LYS A 79 4.48 0.51 17.94
C LYS A 79 3.90 1.81 17.36
N GLN A 80 4.73 2.74 16.91
CA GLN A 80 4.26 3.97 16.28
C GLN A 80 3.70 3.70 14.88
N ASP A 81 4.34 2.85 14.07
CA ASP A 81 3.80 2.49 12.75
C ASP A 81 2.45 1.78 12.85
N ILE A 82 2.31 0.91 13.87
CA ILE A 82 1.05 0.21 14.16
C ILE A 82 -0.01 1.24 14.55
N LYS A 83 0.31 2.17 15.46
CA LYS A 83 -0.61 3.25 15.84
C LYS A 83 -1.01 4.12 14.64
N ASP A 84 -0.06 4.50 13.79
CA ASP A 84 -0.35 5.30 12.60
C ASP A 84 -1.25 4.54 11.61
N ALA A 85 -1.09 3.20 11.51
CA ALA A 85 -1.98 2.34 10.72
C ALA A 85 -3.40 2.25 11.32
N GLU A 86 -3.52 2.15 12.64
CA GLU A 86 -4.80 2.18 13.35
C GLU A 86 -5.51 3.52 13.13
N ASP A 87 -4.79 4.63 13.33
CA ASP A 87 -5.29 5.99 13.11
C ASP A 87 -5.74 6.18 11.66
N PHE A 88 -5.01 5.64 10.69
CA PHE A 88 -5.42 5.63 9.28
C PHE A 88 -6.76 4.92 9.08
N ILE A 89 -6.94 3.71 9.62
CA ILE A 89 -8.18 2.94 9.48
C ILE A 89 -9.36 3.68 10.13
N VAL A 90 -9.18 4.23 11.34
CA VAL A 90 -10.19 5.03 12.02
C VAL A 90 -10.59 6.25 11.19
N ASN A 91 -9.63 6.91 10.54
CA ASN A 91 -9.88 8.09 9.72
C ASN A 91 -10.66 7.77 8.43
N ILE A 92 -10.40 6.64 7.78
CA ILE A 92 -11.13 6.27 6.55
C ILE A 92 -12.52 5.71 6.83
N ILE A 93 -12.77 5.10 8.00
CA ILE A 93 -14.11 4.61 8.40
C ILE A 93 -15.07 5.77 8.70
N LYS A 94 -14.54 6.90 9.17
CA LYS A 94 -15.34 8.12 9.46
C LYS A 94 -15.77 8.88 8.20
N LYS A 95 -15.29 8.48 7.01
CA LYS A 95 -15.60 9.11 5.71
C LYS A 95 -16.70 8.35 4.95
#